data_AF-A0A0R3SLR1-F1
#
_entry.id   AF-A0A0R3SLR1-F1
#
_cell.length_a   1.000
_cell.length_b   1.000
_cell.length_c   1.000
_cell.angle_alpha   90.00
_cell.angle_beta   90.00
_cell.angle_gamma   90.00
#
_symmetry.space_group_name_H-M   'P 1'
#
loop_
_entity.id
_entity.type
_entity.pdbx_description
1 polymer ?
#
loop_
_entity_poly.entity_id
_entity_poly.type
_entity_poly.pdbx_seq_one_letter_code
_entity_poly.pdbx_strand_id
1 'polypeptide(L)'
;MASRFGPRPAGSDGSDFQHRERVVEPYNQSPLFKRRLRTTFTLHITIWLLVAAKVLPEVLFRFGFVSRAFIRRYGLPPNELWEYAWLFGSILPVVFGHFAFSKNRVYLIRLSLIGTIVFGFVPVIMGCFLRAFELMDFYYTRNSRHDFFNFPFVVILYIFFSIAFQIHCFELYFSYKLMTMWSRLSKKNA
;
A
#
# COMPACT_ATOMS: atom_id res chain seq x y z
N MET A 1 -42.75 5.53 3.42
CA MET A 1 -43.62 5.73 2.25
C MET A 1 -43.00 6.80 1.36
N ALA A 2 -42.32 6.41 0.28
CA ALA A 2 -41.79 7.35 -0.71
C ALA A 2 -42.95 7.86 -1.59
N SER A 3 -43.03 9.17 -1.79
CA SER A 3 -44.14 9.84 -2.47
C SER A 3 -44.33 9.33 -3.91
N ARG A 4 -45.54 8.86 -4.22
CA ARG A 4 -45.97 8.38 -5.55
C ARG A 4 -45.92 9.44 -6.67
N PHE A 5 -45.77 10.72 -6.32
CA PHE A 5 -45.97 11.89 -7.20
C PHE A 5 -44.74 12.82 -7.32
N GLY A 6 -43.54 12.36 -6.95
CA GLY A 6 -42.31 13.13 -7.23
C GLY A 6 -42.09 13.26 -8.74
N PRO A 7 -41.52 14.38 -9.24
CA PRO A 7 -41.29 14.60 -10.66
C PRO A 7 -40.47 13.44 -11.25
N ARG A 8 -41.07 12.73 -12.21
CA ARG A 8 -40.44 11.61 -12.91
C ARG A 8 -39.78 12.13 -14.18
N PRO A 9 -38.59 11.63 -14.56
CA PRO A 9 -38.02 11.90 -15.88
C PRO A 9 -39.04 11.53 -16.97
N ALA A 10 -39.23 12.40 -17.96
CA ALA A 10 -40.18 12.15 -19.05
C ALA A 10 -39.85 10.81 -19.75
N GLY A 11 -40.84 9.92 -19.88
CA GLY A 11 -40.70 8.61 -20.53
C GLY A 11 -40.43 7.42 -19.60
N SER A 12 -40.56 7.57 -18.28
CA SER A 12 -40.34 6.50 -17.29
C SER A 12 -41.62 6.16 -16.52
N ASP A 13 -42.06 4.90 -16.61
CA ASP A 13 -43.21 4.36 -15.87
C ASP A 13 -42.88 4.00 -14.40
N GLY A 14 -41.58 4.02 -14.04
CA GLY A 14 -41.06 3.70 -12.72
C GLY A 14 -40.80 2.22 -12.49
N SER A 15 -41.01 1.36 -13.49
CA SER A 15 -40.67 -0.08 -13.42
C SER A 15 -39.15 -0.32 -13.44
N ASP A 16 -38.37 0.66 -13.88
CA ASP A 16 -36.92 0.60 -14.04
C ASP A 16 -36.11 0.96 -12.78
N PHE A 17 -36.76 1.11 -11.62
CA PHE A 17 -36.12 1.56 -10.38
C PHE A 17 -34.93 0.66 -9.96
N GLN A 18 -35.08 -0.67 -10.03
CA GLN A 18 -34.00 -1.60 -9.71
C GLN A 18 -32.80 -1.46 -10.66
N HIS A 19 -33.07 -1.15 -11.94
CA HIS A 19 -32.01 -0.90 -12.91
C HIS A 19 -31.27 0.39 -12.58
N ARG A 20 -31.99 1.47 -12.23
CA ARG A 20 -31.39 2.76 -11.84
C ARG A 20 -30.55 2.64 -10.60
N GLU A 21 -31.06 2.01 -9.54
CA GLU A 21 -30.31 1.81 -8.30
C GLU A 21 -29.02 1.02 -8.52
N ARG A 22 -29.09 -0.08 -9.27
CA ARG A 22 -27.91 -0.89 -9.63
C ARG A 22 -26.88 -0.12 -10.46
N VAL A 23 -27.30 0.84 -11.28
CA VAL A 23 -26.39 1.68 -12.06
C VAL A 23 -25.78 2.77 -11.20
N VAL A 24 -26.55 3.39 -10.30
CA VAL A 24 -26.10 4.51 -9.45
C VAL A 24 -25.09 4.07 -8.39
N GLU A 25 -25.24 2.87 -7.83
CA GLU A 25 -24.40 2.38 -6.73
C GLU A 25 -22.89 2.39 -7.08
N PRO A 26 -22.40 1.85 -8.21
CA PRO A 26 -21.01 1.98 -8.64
C PRO A 26 -20.51 3.42 -8.82
N TYR A 27 -21.36 4.34 -9.33
CA TYR A 27 -20.99 5.74 -9.55
C TYR A 27 -20.83 6.52 -8.24
N ASN A 28 -21.63 6.21 -7.22
CA ASN A 28 -21.50 6.82 -5.89
C ASN A 28 -20.35 6.20 -5.08
N GLN A 29 -20.10 4.90 -5.20
CA GLN A 29 -19.10 4.18 -4.40
C GLN A 29 -17.67 4.33 -4.96
N SER A 30 -17.49 4.38 -6.29
CA SER A 30 -16.15 4.45 -6.87
C SER A 30 -15.32 5.66 -6.43
N PRO A 31 -15.85 6.90 -6.36
CA PRO A 31 -15.10 8.06 -5.86
C PRO A 31 -14.62 7.89 -4.41
N LEU A 32 -15.47 7.30 -3.55
CA LEU A 32 -15.12 7.02 -2.15
C LEU A 32 -13.93 6.05 -2.06
N PHE A 33 -14.00 4.94 -2.79
CA PHE A 33 -12.92 3.96 -2.81
C PHE A 33 -11.63 4.49 -3.44
N LYS A 34 -11.72 5.33 -4.47
CA LYS A 34 -10.55 6.04 -5.04
C LYS A 34 -9.89 6.95 -4.01
N ARG A 35 -10.68 7.72 -3.26
CA ARG A 35 -10.17 8.61 -2.20
C ARG A 35 -9.47 7.79 -1.11
N ARG A 36 -10.11 6.72 -0.63
CA ARG A 36 -9.54 5.82 0.38
C ARG A 36 -8.24 5.19 -0.09
N LEU A 37 -8.21 4.65 -1.31
CA LEU A 37 -6.98 4.07 -1.87
C LEU A 37 -5.88 5.12 -2.05
N ARG A 38 -6.20 6.35 -2.45
CA ARG A 38 -5.22 7.45 -2.52
C ARG A 38 -4.64 7.79 -1.15
N THR A 39 -5.47 7.81 -0.11
CA THR A 39 -4.99 7.98 1.27
C THR A 39 -4.05 6.84 1.65
N THR A 40 -4.41 5.58 1.36
CA THR A 40 -3.56 4.42 1.64
C THR A 40 -2.22 4.50 0.90
N PHE A 41 -2.20 4.86 -0.38
CA PHE A 41 -0.96 5.10 -1.13
C PHE A 41 -0.11 6.23 -0.54
N THR A 42 -0.74 7.28 -0.01
CA THR A 42 0.00 8.36 0.67
C THR A 42 0.67 7.85 1.94
N LEU A 43 -0.01 7.00 2.71
CA LEU A 43 0.56 6.36 3.90
C LEU A 43 1.70 5.40 3.52
N HIS A 44 1.54 4.61 2.46
CA HIS A 44 2.61 3.76 1.92
C HIS A 44 3.83 4.60 1.55
N ILE A 45 3.64 5.68 0.78
CA ILE A 45 4.74 6.59 0.39
C ILE A 45 5.43 7.17 1.63
N THR A 46 4.67 7.50 2.67
CA THR A 46 5.22 8.05 3.92
C THR A 46 6.17 7.04 4.57
N ILE A 47 5.76 5.78 4.71
CA ILE A 47 6.62 4.74 5.28
C ILE A 47 7.77 4.38 4.33
N TRP A 48 7.51 4.38 3.03
CA TRP A 48 8.53 4.18 2.01
C TRP A 48 9.64 5.21 2.12
N LEU A 49 9.31 6.49 2.36
CA LEU A 49 10.29 7.56 2.59
C LEU A 49 11.13 7.32 3.85
N LEU A 50 10.55 6.75 4.91
CA LEU A 50 11.29 6.40 6.13
C LEU A 50 12.30 5.28 5.88
N VAL A 51 11.89 4.22 5.17
CA VAL A 51 12.81 3.14 4.77
C VAL A 51 13.86 3.66 3.78
N ALA A 52 13.47 4.51 2.83
CA ALA A 52 14.39 5.15 1.90
C ALA A 52 15.45 5.95 2.65
N ALA A 53 15.05 6.77 3.63
CA ALA A 53 15.99 7.56 4.43
C ALA A 53 16.99 6.69 5.21
N LYS A 54 16.57 5.50 5.66
CA LYS A 54 17.45 4.52 6.32
C LYS A 54 18.42 3.85 5.34
N VAL A 55 17.93 3.40 4.18
CA VAL A 55 18.70 2.59 3.22
C VAL A 55 19.60 3.44 2.32
N LEU A 56 19.17 4.65 1.98
CA LEU A 56 19.83 5.54 1.01
C LEU A 56 21.30 5.85 1.35
N PRO A 57 21.72 6.11 2.60
CA PRO A 57 23.13 6.34 2.93
C PRO A 57 24.05 5.19 2.52
N GLU A 58 23.61 3.93 2.67
CA GLU A 58 24.42 2.78 2.24
C GLU A 58 24.46 2.66 0.72
N VAL A 59 23.33 2.91 0.04
CA VAL A 59 23.28 2.94 -1.42
C VAL A 59 24.22 4.03 -1.98
N LEU A 60 24.15 5.24 -1.44
CA LEU A 60 25.00 6.36 -1.84
C LEU A 60 26.48 6.11 -1.54
N PHE A 61 26.80 5.40 -0.46
CA PHE A 61 28.17 4.97 -0.17
C PHE A 61 28.70 4.02 -1.25
N ARG A 62 27.89 3.07 -1.75
CA ARG A 62 28.28 2.17 -2.84
C ARG A 62 28.54 2.90 -4.16
N PHE A 63 27.86 4.02 -4.40
CA PHE A 63 28.10 4.89 -5.55
C PHE A 63 29.19 5.96 -5.33
N GLY A 64 29.82 6.00 -4.15
CA GLY A 64 30.90 6.94 -3.83
C GLY A 64 30.45 8.36 -3.45
N PHE A 65 29.15 8.60 -3.29
CA PHE A 65 28.61 9.92 -2.92
C PHE A 65 28.67 10.22 -1.41
N VAL A 66 28.78 9.18 -0.57
CA VAL A 66 28.81 9.30 0.89
C VAL A 66 30.08 8.64 1.44
N SER A 67 30.70 9.24 2.45
CA SER A 67 31.89 8.68 3.10
C SER A 67 31.52 7.66 4.19
N ARG A 68 32.41 6.70 4.44
CA ARG A 68 32.24 5.71 5.54
C ARG A 68 32.11 6.38 6.92
N ALA A 69 32.74 7.55 7.10
CA ALA A 69 32.65 8.34 8.33
C ALA A 69 31.24 8.83 8.63
N PHE A 70 30.46 9.19 7.59
CA PHE A 70 29.06 9.59 7.74
C PHE A 70 28.21 8.44 8.30
N ILE A 71 28.31 7.24 7.71
CA ILE A 71 27.56 6.07 8.17
C ILE A 71 27.89 5.73 9.62
N ARG A 72 29.18 5.75 9.98
CA ARG A 72 29.63 5.47 11.36
C ARG A 72 29.12 6.51 12.36
N ARG A 73 29.07 7.79 11.96
CA ARG A 73 28.61 8.88 12.83
C ARG A 73 27.15 8.71 13.26
N TYR A 74 26.29 8.22 12.37
CA TYR A 74 24.86 8.05 12.66
C TYR A 74 24.49 6.65 13.17
N GLY A 75 25.45 5.73 13.26
CA GLY A 75 25.23 4.40 13.84
C GLY A 75 24.10 3.61 13.17
N LEU A 76 23.93 3.76 11.85
CA LEU A 76 22.83 3.11 11.13
C LEU A 76 22.97 1.58 11.21
N PRO A 77 21.90 0.85 11.58
CA PRO A 77 21.93 -0.60 11.55
C PRO A 77 22.09 -1.10 10.11
N PRO A 78 22.76 -2.25 9.91
CA PRO A 78 23.00 -2.79 8.58
C PRO A 78 21.69 -3.08 7.85
N ASN A 79 21.66 -2.83 6.54
CA ASN A 79 20.50 -3.12 5.70
C ASN A 79 20.53 -4.57 5.18
N GLU A 80 19.36 -5.18 5.09
CA GLU A 80 19.19 -6.53 4.56
C GLU A 80 18.55 -6.55 3.17
N LEU A 81 18.68 -7.67 2.45
CA LEU A 81 18.16 -7.85 1.10
C LEU A 81 16.64 -7.61 1.00
N TRP A 82 15.87 -7.98 2.01
CA TRP A 82 14.42 -7.76 2.00
C TRP A 82 14.06 -6.27 2.07
N GLU A 83 14.88 -5.44 2.73
CA GLU A 83 14.66 -3.98 2.81
C GLU A 83 14.85 -3.35 1.44
N TYR A 84 15.90 -3.75 0.71
CA TYR A 84 16.13 -3.33 -0.67
C TYR A 84 15.01 -3.79 -1.60
N ALA A 85 14.60 -5.07 -1.49
CA ALA A 85 13.53 -5.64 -2.30
C ALA A 85 12.19 -4.91 -2.06
N TRP A 86 11.87 -4.60 -0.80
CA TRP A 86 10.67 -3.84 -0.46
C TRP A 86 10.77 -2.40 -0.94
N LEU A 87 11.90 -1.71 -0.73
CA LEU A 87 12.09 -0.31 -1.13
C LEU A 87 11.89 -0.14 -2.64
N PHE A 88 12.62 -0.88 -3.46
CA PHE A 88 12.55 -0.71 -4.91
C PHE A 88 11.31 -1.35 -5.54
N GLY A 89 10.81 -2.44 -4.96
CA GLY A 89 9.65 -3.15 -5.49
C GLY A 89 8.32 -2.49 -5.12
N SER A 90 8.14 -2.10 -3.85
CA SER A 90 6.84 -1.69 -3.31
C SER A 90 6.33 -0.35 -3.83
N ILE A 91 7.17 0.45 -4.49
CA ILE A 91 6.77 1.71 -5.13
C ILE A 91 6.04 1.47 -6.47
N LEU A 92 6.35 0.39 -7.19
CA LEU A 92 5.75 0.09 -8.50
C LEU A 92 4.21 -0.08 -8.43
N PRO A 93 3.65 -0.83 -7.47
CA PRO A 93 2.21 -0.94 -7.27
C PRO A 93 1.52 0.41 -7.06
N VAL A 94 2.14 1.31 -6.30
CA VAL A 94 1.61 2.64 -6.00
C VAL A 94 1.55 3.49 -7.27
N VAL A 95 2.60 3.47 -8.09
CA VAL A 95 2.66 4.19 -9.37
C VAL A 95 1.58 3.68 -10.33
N PHE A 96 1.48 2.36 -10.52
CA PHE A 96 0.44 1.78 -11.38
C PHE A 96 -0.98 2.08 -10.88
N GLY A 97 -1.19 2.04 -9.57
CA GLY A 97 -2.46 2.38 -8.94
C GLY A 97 -2.87 3.84 -9.20
N HIS A 98 -1.91 4.78 -9.11
CA HIS A 98 -2.18 6.19 -9.40
C HIS A 98 -2.57 6.41 -10.87
N PHE A 99 -1.83 5.81 -11.80
CA PHE A 99 -2.13 5.92 -13.23
C PHE A 99 -3.48 5.29 -13.61
N ALA A 100 -3.93 4.28 -12.86
CA ALA A 100 -5.23 3.65 -13.07
C ALA A 100 -6.41 4.63 -12.84
N PHE A 101 -6.28 5.64 -11.98
CA PHE A 101 -7.39 6.53 -11.60
C PHE A 101 -7.87 7.45 -12.72
N SER A 102 -6.98 7.86 -13.63
CA SER A 102 -7.25 8.85 -14.68
C SER A 102 -8.38 8.42 -15.63
N LYS A 103 -8.35 7.15 -16.07
CA LYS A 103 -9.30 6.59 -17.03
C LYS A 103 -9.96 5.29 -16.53
N ASN A 104 -9.97 5.06 -15.21
CA ASN A 104 -10.48 3.83 -14.59
C ASN A 104 -9.91 2.55 -15.23
N ARG A 105 -8.59 2.54 -15.51
CA ARG A 105 -7.97 1.46 -16.29
C ARG A 105 -7.87 0.18 -15.46
N VAL A 106 -8.75 -0.78 -15.74
CA VAL A 106 -8.84 -2.07 -15.03
C VAL A 106 -7.51 -2.84 -15.04
N TYR A 107 -6.80 -2.82 -16.17
CA TYR A 107 -5.50 -3.49 -16.28
C TYR A 107 -4.45 -2.94 -15.29
N LEU A 108 -4.36 -1.61 -15.15
CA LEU A 108 -3.37 -0.98 -14.27
C LEU A 108 -3.67 -1.23 -12.78
N ILE A 109 -4.94 -1.20 -12.38
CA ILE A 109 -5.30 -1.53 -10.99
C ILE A 109 -5.07 -3.01 -10.69
N ARG A 110 -5.20 -3.91 -11.68
CA ARG A 110 -4.84 -5.31 -11.54
C ARG A 110 -3.34 -5.51 -11.37
N LEU A 111 -2.51 -4.79 -12.13
CA LEU A 111 -1.05 -4.78 -11.95
C LEU A 111 -0.67 -4.25 -10.56
N SER A 112 -1.31 -3.17 -10.11
CA SER A 112 -1.13 -2.63 -8.76
C SER A 112 -1.46 -3.66 -7.69
N LEU A 113 -2.57 -4.40 -7.82
CA LEU A 113 -2.96 -5.45 -6.87
C LEU A 113 -1.93 -6.59 -6.83
N ILE A 114 -1.55 -7.15 -7.98
CA ILE A 114 -0.56 -8.23 -8.05
C ILE A 114 0.79 -7.77 -7.51
N GLY A 115 1.21 -6.56 -7.91
CA GLY A 115 2.46 -5.98 -7.44
C GLY A 115 2.46 -5.75 -5.92
N THR A 116 1.34 -5.37 -5.32
CA THR A 116 1.24 -5.20 -3.84
C THR A 116 1.47 -6.54 -3.12
N ILE A 117 0.98 -7.64 -3.69
CA ILE A 117 1.23 -8.98 -3.15
C ILE A 117 2.72 -9.33 -3.27
N VAL A 118 3.26 -9.24 -4.49
CA VAL A 118 4.63 -9.73 -4.78
C VAL A 118 5.70 -8.84 -4.18
N PHE A 119 5.55 -7.51 -4.26
CA PHE A 119 6.59 -6.56 -3.87
C PHE A 119 6.29 -5.82 -2.55
N GLY A 120 5.04 -5.85 -2.07
CA GLY A 120 4.67 -5.35 -0.74
C GLY A 120 4.74 -6.45 0.31
N PHE A 121 3.84 -7.45 0.21
CA PHE A 121 3.72 -8.50 1.23
C PHE A 121 4.92 -9.43 1.33
N VAL A 122 5.41 -9.97 0.20
CA VAL A 122 6.48 -11.00 0.26
C VAL A 122 7.73 -10.48 0.97
N PRO A 123 8.30 -9.30 0.64
CA PRO A 123 9.48 -8.79 1.37
C PRO A 123 9.21 -8.52 2.85
N VAL A 124 8.04 -8.00 3.21
CA VAL A 124 7.64 -7.74 4.61
C VAL A 124 7.54 -9.04 5.40
N ILE A 125 6.89 -10.06 4.85
CA ILE A 125 6.74 -11.38 5.48
C ILE A 125 8.11 -12.04 5.64
N MET A 126 8.95 -11.99 4.60
CA MET A 126 10.33 -12.52 4.66
C MET A 126 11.15 -11.82 5.75
N GLY A 127 11.12 -10.49 5.82
CA GLY A 127 11.80 -9.72 6.86
C GLY A 127 11.30 -10.07 8.27
N CYS A 128 9.99 -10.26 8.43
CA CYS A 128 9.38 -10.66 9.69
C CYS A 128 9.88 -12.04 10.16
N PHE A 129 9.96 -13.03 9.26
CA PHE A 129 10.47 -14.36 9.63
C PHE A 129 11.97 -14.35 9.92
N LEU A 130 12.77 -13.61 9.13
CA LEU A 130 14.22 -13.52 9.33
C LEU A 130 14.58 -12.90 10.70
N ARG A 131 13.76 -11.99 11.21
CA ARG A 131 13.97 -11.29 12.49
C ARG A 131 13.23 -11.92 13.68
N ALA A 132 12.51 -13.02 13.47
CA ALA A 132 11.74 -13.67 14.54
C ALA A 132 12.60 -14.14 15.70
N PHE A 133 13.75 -14.78 15.42
CA PHE A 133 14.65 -15.24 16.47
C PHE A 133 15.29 -14.08 17.24
N GLU A 134 15.63 -12.98 16.56
CA GLU A 134 16.18 -11.78 17.21
C GLU A 134 15.14 -11.10 18.11
N LEU A 135 13.87 -11.06 17.69
CA LEU A 135 12.80 -10.53 18.54
C LEU A 135 12.61 -11.39 19.79
N MET A 136 12.62 -12.73 19.63
CA MET A 136 12.49 -13.65 20.74
C MET A 136 13.68 -13.55 21.71
N ASP A 137 14.90 -13.44 21.18
CA ASP A 137 16.10 -13.24 21.98
C ASP A 137 16.04 -11.93 22.78
N PHE A 138 15.64 -10.83 22.12
CA PHE A 138 15.41 -9.55 22.79
C PHE A 138 14.31 -9.64 23.85
N TYR A 139 13.23 -10.39 23.61
CA TYR A 139 12.14 -10.55 24.56
C TYR A 139 12.62 -11.20 25.87
N TYR A 140 13.45 -12.24 25.79
CA TYR A 140 13.96 -12.95 26.97
C TYR A 140 15.14 -12.23 27.65
N THR A 141 16.11 -11.76 26.87
CA THR A 141 17.37 -11.23 27.42
C THR A 141 17.33 -9.72 27.69
N ARG A 142 16.40 -9.00 27.05
CA ARG A 142 16.36 -7.53 26.99
C ARG A 142 17.60 -6.89 26.37
N ASN A 143 18.44 -7.68 25.71
CA ASN A 143 19.62 -7.21 25.00
C ASN A 143 19.31 -7.08 23.51
N SER A 144 19.50 -5.88 22.97
CA SER A 144 19.37 -5.60 21.54
C SER A 144 20.68 -5.87 20.82
N ARG A 145 20.62 -6.53 19.67
CA ARG A 145 21.81 -6.72 18.81
C ARG A 145 22.23 -5.40 18.14
N HIS A 146 21.24 -4.61 17.76
CA HIS A 146 21.43 -3.30 17.15
C HIS A 146 20.45 -2.29 17.75
N ASP A 147 20.96 -1.10 18.02
CA ASP A 147 20.17 0.04 18.45
C ASP A 147 20.09 1.07 17.34
N PHE A 148 18.93 1.73 17.25
CA PHE A 148 18.69 2.85 16.36
C PHE A 148 18.19 4.02 17.18
N PHE A 149 18.98 5.09 17.30
CA PHE A 149 18.70 6.23 18.19
C PHE A 149 18.38 5.82 19.65
N ASN A 150 19.17 4.88 20.21
CA ASN A 150 18.98 4.32 21.55
C ASN A 150 17.70 3.49 21.75
N PHE A 151 17.03 3.11 20.67
CA PHE A 151 15.91 2.17 20.71
C PHE A 151 16.30 0.83 20.09
N PRO A 152 15.86 -0.31 20.66
CA PRO A 152 16.07 -1.63 20.07
C PRO A 152 15.55 -1.70 18.64
N PHE A 153 16.46 -1.86 17.67
CA PHE A 153 16.10 -1.78 16.26
C PHE A 153 15.07 -2.86 15.85
N VAL A 154 15.17 -4.05 16.45
CA VAL A 154 14.21 -5.15 16.22
C VAL A 154 12.77 -4.76 16.61
N VAL A 155 12.56 -3.98 17.67
CA VAL A 155 11.23 -3.52 18.08
C VAL A 155 10.66 -2.54 17.06
N ILE A 156 11.49 -1.60 16.59
CA ILE A 156 11.11 -0.64 15.55
C ILE A 156 10.72 -1.38 14.25
N LEU A 157 11.48 -2.41 13.87
CA LEU A 157 11.16 -3.24 12.71
C LEU A 157 9.81 -3.94 12.81
N TYR A 158 9.45 -4.49 13.98
CA TYR A 158 8.15 -5.14 14.16
C TYR A 158 6.97 -4.15 14.18
N ILE A 159 7.18 -2.93 14.68
CA ILE A 159 6.21 -1.85 14.51
C ILE A 159 6.03 -1.54 13.03
N PHE A 160 7.12 -1.40 12.28
CA PHE A 160 7.08 -1.21 10.82
C PHE A 160 6.33 -2.36 10.13
N PHE A 161 6.64 -3.63 10.43
CA PHE A 161 5.96 -4.79 9.83
C PHE A 161 4.46 -4.76 10.08
N SER A 162 4.03 -4.43 11.30
CA SER A 162 2.60 -4.32 11.63
C SER A 162 1.90 -3.23 10.81
N ILE A 163 2.49 -2.04 10.72
CA ILE A 163 1.90 -0.93 9.98
C ILE A 163 1.91 -1.21 8.47
N ALA A 164 3.02 -1.72 7.93
CA ALA A 164 3.15 -2.07 6.51
C ALA A 164 2.12 -3.14 6.12
N PHE A 165 1.94 -4.17 6.95
CA PHE A 165 0.92 -5.20 6.74
C PHE A 165 -0.49 -4.60 6.66
N GLN A 166 -0.85 -3.71 7.61
CA GLN A 166 -2.17 -3.05 7.61
C GLN A 166 -2.38 -2.20 6.35
N ILE A 167 -1.39 -1.40 5.96
CA ILE A 167 -1.44 -0.58 4.75
C ILE A 167 -1.67 -1.46 3.53
N HIS A 168 -0.86 -2.51 3.33
CA HIS A 168 -1.00 -3.40 2.17
C HIS A 168 -2.35 -4.14 2.17
N CYS A 169 -2.90 -4.52 3.33
CA CYS A 169 -4.24 -5.08 3.42
C CYS A 169 -5.31 -4.10 2.91
N PHE A 170 -5.22 -2.82 3.31
CA PHE A 170 -6.12 -1.79 2.82
C PHE A 170 -5.93 -1.51 1.32
N GLU A 171 -4.69 -1.51 0.82
CA GLU A 171 -4.39 -1.35 -0.61
C GLU A 171 -5.05 -2.46 -1.43
N LEU A 172 -4.88 -3.72 -1.01
CA LEU A 172 -5.50 -4.86 -1.69
C LEU A 172 -7.02 -4.77 -1.64
N TYR A 173 -7.59 -4.48 -0.47
CA TYR A 173 -9.04 -4.42 -0.31
C TYR A 173 -9.67 -3.34 -1.19
N PHE A 174 -9.15 -2.11 -1.16
CA PHE A 174 -9.70 -1.02 -1.97
C PHE A 174 -9.40 -1.19 -3.46
N SER A 175 -8.22 -1.69 -3.83
CA SER A 175 -7.89 -1.98 -5.23
C SER A 175 -8.80 -3.07 -5.80
N TYR A 176 -9.08 -4.13 -5.04
CA TYR A 176 -10.00 -5.19 -5.43
C TYR A 176 -11.43 -4.68 -5.61
N LYS A 177 -11.93 -3.85 -4.68
CA LYS A 177 -13.25 -3.21 -4.80
C LYS A 177 -13.34 -2.30 -6.03
N LEU A 178 -12.32 -1.49 -6.31
CA LEU A 178 -12.27 -0.65 -7.52
C LEU A 178 -12.21 -1.49 -8.80
N MET A 179 -11.35 -2.50 -8.84
CA MET A 179 -11.23 -3.41 -9.98
C MET A 179 -12.55 -4.08 -10.31
N THR A 180 -13.25 -4.61 -9.31
CA THR A 180 -14.55 -5.28 -9.50
C THR A 180 -15.62 -4.31 -10.01
N MET A 181 -15.70 -3.09 -9.47
CA MET A 181 -16.64 -2.07 -9.95
C MET A 181 -16.35 -1.64 -11.40
N TRP A 182 -15.10 -1.32 -11.72
CA TRP A 182 -14.72 -0.87 -13.08
C TRP A 182 -14.85 -1.97 -14.13
N SER A 183 -14.56 -3.23 -13.76
CA SER A 183 -14.73 -4.37 -14.67
C SER A 183 -16.21 -4.58 -15.04
N ARG A 184 -17.13 -4.41 -14.08
CA ARG A 184 -18.57 -4.49 -14.33
C ARG A 184 -19.05 -3.37 -15.26
N LEU A 185 -18.57 -2.15 -15.06
CA LEU A 185 -18.90 -1.01 -15.92
C LEU A 185 -18.36 -1.19 -17.34
N SER A 186 -17.12 -1.67 -17.48
CA SER A 186 -16.51 -1.92 -18.80
C SER A 186 -17.27 -2.97 -19.60
N LYS A 187 -17.78 -4.03 -18.95
CA LYS A 187 -18.57 -5.08 -19.62
C LYS A 187 -19.97 -4.62 -20.04
N LYS A 188 -20.53 -3.59 -19.37
CA LYS A 188 -21.85 -3.04 -19.73
C LYS A 188 -21.79 -2.11 -20.95
N ASN A 189 -20.63 -1.49 -21.20
CA ASN A 189 -20.44 -0.51 -22.28
C ASN A 189 -19.80 -1.12 -23.55
N ALA A 190 -19.49 -2.41 -23.54
CA ALA A 190 -18.97 -3.18 -24.68
C ALA A 190 -20.10 -4.03 -25.26
#